data_AF-A0A151NT32-F1
#
_entry.id   AF-A0A151NT32-F1
#
_cell.length_a   1.000
_cell.length_b   1.000
_cell.length_c   1.000
_cell.angle_alpha   90.00
_cell.angle_beta   90.00
_cell.angle_gamma   90.00
#
_symmetry.space_group_name_H-M   'P 1'
#
loop_
_entity.id
_entity.type
_entity.pdbx_description
1 polymer ?
#
loop_
_entity_poly.entity_id
_entity_poly.type
_entity_poly.pdbx_seq_one_letter_code
_entity_poly.pdbx_strand_id
1 'polypeptide(L)'
;MFRMPKMMWEDDPEAYIEAFEWYTIMIGLDKGYWASQLRALVIGKAQATYQALPQDEAHDYDQVKTAILYWLEINPEHYRWLFWAKKGPEEKRPGLLLQLLWDLFNKWLSPMSCD
;
A
#
# COMPACT_ATOMS: atom_id res chain seq x y z
N MET A 1 18.51 0.48 19.28
CA MET A 1 17.48 1.43 18.82
C MET A 1 17.06 0.99 17.44
N PHE A 2 15.77 0.71 17.21
CA PHE A 2 15.25 0.43 15.87
C PHE A 2 15.44 1.68 14.99
N ARG A 3 16.00 1.52 13.79
CA ARG A 3 16.26 2.63 12.85
C ARG A 3 15.96 2.21 11.41
N MET A 4 14.69 2.32 11.06
CA MET A 4 14.20 2.35 9.68
C MET A 4 13.61 3.74 9.42
N PRO A 5 13.68 4.29 8.20
CA PRO A 5 12.89 5.46 7.82
C PRO A 5 11.40 5.18 8.06
N LYS A 6 10.62 6.19 8.45
CA LYS A 6 9.16 6.06 8.49
C LYS A 6 8.59 5.91 7.09
N MET A 7 7.47 5.19 6.95
CA MET A 7 6.79 5.03 5.67
C MET A 7 6.20 6.37 5.22
N MET A 8 6.56 6.79 4.01
CA MET A 8 6.09 8.01 3.35
C MET A 8 4.80 7.77 2.56
N TRP A 9 4.16 8.86 2.15
CA TRP A 9 3.01 8.83 1.22
C TRP A 9 3.39 8.40 -0.21
N GLU A 10 4.69 8.22 -0.45
CA GLU A 10 5.37 7.89 -1.70
C GLU A 10 5.77 6.41 -1.81
N ASP A 11 5.89 5.73 -0.66
CA ASP A 11 6.51 4.40 -0.56
C ASP A 11 5.55 3.29 -1.01
N ASP A 12 6.11 2.27 -1.66
CA ASP A 12 5.40 1.04 -1.94
C ASP A 12 5.23 0.22 -0.64
N PRO A 13 4.00 -0.17 -0.26
CA PRO A 13 3.75 -0.81 1.04
C PRO A 13 4.24 -2.25 1.13
N GLU A 14 4.23 -2.99 0.03
CA GLU A 14 4.68 -4.38 0.02
C GLU A 14 6.20 -4.41 0.21
N ALA A 15 6.93 -3.64 -0.60
CA ALA A 15 8.37 -3.48 -0.47
C ALA A 15 8.78 -2.84 0.87
N TYR A 16 8.00 -1.91 1.43
CA TYR A 16 8.26 -1.34 2.75
C TYR A 16 8.09 -2.38 3.87
N ILE A 17 7.02 -3.19 3.82
CA ILE A 17 6.78 -4.23 4.83
C ILE A 17 7.80 -5.37 4.70
N GLU A 18 8.20 -5.77 3.49
CA GLU A 18 9.30 -6.71 3.30
C GLU A 18 10.62 -6.15 3.88
N ALA A 19 10.97 -4.90 3.58
CA ALA A 19 12.17 -4.27 4.13
C ALA A 19 12.14 -4.18 5.67
N PHE A 20 10.94 -4.01 6.26
CA PHE A 20 10.74 -4.07 7.70
C PHE A 20 10.99 -5.48 8.25
N GLU A 21 10.44 -6.52 7.63
CA GLU A 21 10.61 -7.94 8.03
C GLU A 21 12.06 -8.40 7.92
N TRP A 22 12.75 -8.04 6.84
CA TRP A 22 14.18 -8.30 6.70
C TRP A 22 15.00 -7.61 7.80
N TYR A 23 14.67 -6.36 8.15
CA TYR A 23 15.37 -5.60 9.18
C TYR A 23 15.09 -6.12 10.60
N THR A 24 13.84 -6.49 10.93
CA THR A 24 13.50 -7.08 12.23
C THR A 24 14.20 -8.43 12.46
N ILE A 25 14.26 -9.27 11.43
CA ILE A 25 15.00 -10.54 11.45
C ILE A 25 16.51 -10.28 11.64
N MET A 26 17.09 -9.35 10.87
CA MET A 26 18.52 -9.03 10.93
C MET A 26 18.97 -8.56 12.33
N ILE A 27 18.14 -7.79 13.04
CA ILE A 27 18.46 -7.32 14.40
C ILE A 27 18.02 -8.28 15.52
N GLY A 28 17.39 -9.40 15.19
CA GLY A 28 16.86 -10.36 16.17
C GLY A 28 15.73 -9.80 17.04
N LEU A 29 14.86 -8.94 16.50
CA LEU A 29 13.70 -8.42 17.23
C LEU A 29 12.65 -9.52 17.39
N ASP A 30 12.19 -9.76 18.62
CA ASP A 30 11.10 -10.69 18.91
C ASP A 30 9.78 -10.27 18.22
N LYS A 31 9.01 -11.24 17.69
CA LYS A 31 7.82 -10.99 16.86
C LYS A 31 6.71 -10.25 17.62
N GLY A 32 6.60 -10.43 18.93
CA GLY A 32 5.64 -9.72 19.78
C GLY A 32 5.81 -8.21 19.78
N TYR A 33 6.99 -7.69 19.43
CA TYR A 33 7.23 -6.26 19.27
C TYR A 33 6.99 -5.73 17.86
N TRP A 34 6.92 -6.58 16.83
CA TRP A 34 6.88 -6.13 15.43
C TRP A 34 5.66 -5.26 15.13
N ALA A 35 4.47 -5.65 15.60
CA ALA A 35 3.23 -4.86 15.48
C ALA A 35 3.39 -3.43 16.06
N SER A 36 4.09 -3.30 17.19
CA SER A 36 4.35 -2.01 17.84
C SER A 36 5.31 -1.13 17.05
N GLN A 37 6.34 -1.72 16.44
CA GLN A 37 7.33 -0.98 15.65
C GLN A 37 6.75 -0.54 14.32
N LEU A 38 6.06 -1.44 13.58
CA LEU A 38 5.44 -1.09 12.30
C LEU A 38 4.40 0.03 12.45
N ARG A 39 3.57 -0.01 13.50
CA ARG A 39 2.61 1.08 13.82
C ARG A 39 3.30 2.42 14.10
N ALA A 40 4.50 2.44 14.67
CA ALA A 40 5.24 3.68 14.94
C ALA A 40 5.89 4.30 13.67
N LEU A 41 6.07 3.48 12.64
CA LEU A 41 6.71 3.82 11.37
C LEU A 41 5.71 4.26 10.29
N VAL A 42 4.52 3.66 10.25
CA VAL A 42 3.42 4.04 9.33
C VAL A 42 2.88 5.44 9.68
N ILE A 43 2.89 6.38 8.72
CA ILE A 43 2.42 7.76 8.91
C ILE A 43 1.00 7.96 8.33
N GLY A 44 0.24 8.88 8.92
CA GLY A 44 -0.79 9.65 8.20
C GLY A 44 -2.14 8.96 8.12
N LYS A 45 -2.77 8.91 6.94
CA LYS A 45 -4.11 8.34 6.79
C LYS A 45 -4.17 6.86 7.19
N ALA A 46 -3.15 6.07 6.88
CA ALA A 46 -3.03 4.69 7.36
C ALA A 46 -3.00 4.66 8.90
N GLN A 47 -2.21 5.52 9.54
CA GLN A 47 -2.14 5.66 11.00
C GLN A 47 -3.50 6.04 11.63
N ALA A 48 -4.33 6.82 10.93
CA ALA A 48 -5.69 7.14 11.36
C ALA A 48 -6.63 5.92 11.29
N THR A 49 -6.48 5.05 10.28
CA THR A 49 -7.21 3.76 10.23
C THR A 49 -6.86 2.87 11.43
N TYR A 50 -5.60 2.86 11.90
CA TYR A 50 -5.21 2.12 13.11
C TYR A 50 -5.83 2.64 14.41
N GLN A 51 -6.35 3.87 14.45
CA GLN A 51 -7.07 4.37 15.62
C GLN A 51 -8.52 3.85 15.68
N ALA A 52 -9.02 3.21 14.62
CA ALA A 52 -10.35 2.61 14.55
C ALA A 52 -10.36 1.08 14.69
N LEU A 53 -9.19 0.42 14.76
CA LEU A 53 -9.09 -1.03 14.94
C LEU A 53 -9.23 -1.45 16.41
N PRO A 54 -9.81 -2.62 16.71
CA PRO A 54 -9.93 -3.15 18.07
C PRO A 54 -8.59 -3.33 18.77
N GLN A 55 -8.58 -3.14 20.09
CA GLN A 55 -7.35 -3.17 20.89
C GLN A 55 -6.70 -4.57 20.96
N ASP A 56 -7.47 -5.66 20.86
CA ASP A 56 -6.92 -7.02 20.84
C ASP A 56 -6.17 -7.35 19.53
N GLU A 57 -6.73 -6.94 18.38
CA GLU A 57 -6.09 -7.08 17.06
C GLU A 57 -4.80 -6.23 16.96
N ALA A 58 -4.70 -5.19 17.79
CA ALA A 58 -3.60 -4.23 17.77
C ALA A 58 -2.24 -4.79 18.26
N HIS A 59 -2.16 -6.05 18.67
CA HIS A 59 -0.93 -6.71 19.14
C HIS A 59 -0.39 -7.80 18.19
N ASP A 60 -1.20 -8.31 17.27
CA ASP A 60 -0.76 -9.31 16.29
C ASP A 60 -0.12 -8.62 15.08
N TYR A 61 1.10 -9.04 14.73
CA TYR A 61 1.82 -8.52 13.57
C TYR A 61 1.15 -8.89 12.24
N ASP A 62 0.65 -10.12 12.11
CA ASP A 62 0.12 -10.63 10.84
C ASP A 62 -1.24 -9.98 10.52
N GLN A 63 -2.03 -9.68 11.56
CA GLN A 63 -3.25 -8.87 11.46
C GLN A 63 -2.94 -7.41 11.09
N VAL A 64 -1.95 -6.78 11.75
CA VAL A 64 -1.52 -5.41 11.42
C VAL A 64 -0.99 -5.32 9.98
N LYS A 65 -0.17 -6.28 9.51
CA LYS A 65 0.29 -6.36 8.11
C LYS A 65 -0.89 -6.44 7.15
N THR A 66 -1.83 -7.34 7.41
CA THR A 66 -3.03 -7.55 6.56
C THR A 66 -3.86 -6.26 6.46
N ALA A 67 -4.09 -5.57 7.58
CA ALA A 67 -4.83 -4.32 7.60
C ALA A 67 -4.13 -3.17 6.84
N ILE A 68 -2.78 -3.13 6.82
CA ILE A 68 -2.03 -2.07 6.11
C ILE A 68 -2.23 -2.24 4.60
N LEU A 69 -2.07 -3.45 4.10
CA LEU A 69 -2.25 -3.78 2.69
C LEU A 69 -3.70 -3.55 2.26
N TYR A 70 -4.67 -4.12 2.97
CA TYR A 70 -6.11 -3.98 2.71
C TYR A 70 -6.57 -2.51 2.68
N TRP A 71 -6.09 -1.67 3.60
CA TRP A 71 -6.46 -0.24 3.59
C TRP A 71 -5.87 0.53 2.40
N LEU A 72 -4.68 0.13 1.92
CA LEU A 72 -4.05 0.77 0.78
C LEU A 72 -4.69 0.33 -0.54
N GLU A 73 -4.94 -0.98 -0.71
CA GLU A 73 -5.71 -1.55 -1.83
C GLU A 73 -7.06 -0.83 -2.02
N ILE A 74 -7.78 -0.57 -0.93
CA ILE A 74 -9.13 0.02 -0.93
C ILE A 74 -9.13 1.55 -1.02
N ASN A 75 -7.97 2.21 -1.02
CA ASN A 75 -7.87 3.68 -1.08
C ASN A 75 -7.52 4.17 -2.49
N PRO A 76 -8.50 4.38 -3.40
CA PRO A 76 -8.24 4.84 -4.75
C PRO A 76 -7.60 6.23 -4.81
N GLU A 77 -7.73 7.06 -3.76
CA GLU A 77 -7.05 8.34 -3.70
C GLU A 77 -5.53 8.19 -3.51
N HIS A 78 -5.05 7.12 -2.86
CA HIS A 78 -3.62 6.84 -2.76
C HIS A 78 -3.03 6.47 -4.13
N TYR A 79 -3.63 5.52 -4.85
CA TYR A 79 -3.19 5.16 -6.20
C TYR A 79 -3.35 6.30 -7.21
N ARG A 80 -4.45 7.08 -7.12
CA ARG A 80 -4.65 8.28 -7.96
C ARG A 80 -3.56 9.32 -7.71
N TRP A 81 -3.21 9.57 -6.46
CA TRP A 81 -2.12 10.48 -6.07
C TRP A 81 -0.78 9.96 -6.61
N LEU A 82 -0.46 8.67 -6.45
CA LEU A 82 0.78 8.04 -6.94
C LEU A 82 0.91 8.14 -8.46
N PHE A 83 -0.17 7.91 -9.20
CA PHE A 83 -0.23 8.08 -10.65
C PHE A 83 0.08 9.52 -11.09
N TRP A 84 -0.43 10.53 -10.38
CA TRP A 84 -0.09 11.93 -10.66
C TRP A 84 1.35 12.29 -10.28
N ALA A 85 1.86 11.76 -9.16
CA ALA A 85 3.24 12.02 -8.72
C ALA A 85 4.28 11.48 -9.72
N LYS A 86 4.11 10.25 -10.21
CA LYS A 86 5.03 9.64 -11.19
C LYS A 86 4.92 10.25 -12.60
N LYS A 87 3.87 11.01 -12.90
CA LYS A 87 3.58 11.53 -14.25
C LYS A 87 4.47 12.68 -14.72
N GLY A 88 4.98 13.48 -13.78
CA GLY A 88 5.65 14.75 -14.08
C GLY A 88 4.74 15.79 -14.78
N PRO A 89 5.28 16.98 -15.13
CA PRO A 89 4.49 18.08 -15.68
C PRO A 89 4.21 18.01 -17.19
N GLU A 90 4.79 17.05 -17.93
CA GLU A 90 4.85 17.09 -19.42
C GLU A 90 3.94 16.10 -20.16
N GLU A 91 3.32 15.10 -19.50
CA GLU A 91 2.47 14.11 -20.18
C GLU A 91 1.11 14.67 -20.63
N LYS A 92 1.14 15.35 -21.79
CA LYS A 92 -0.01 15.89 -22.51
C LYS A 92 -1.00 14.77 -22.89
N ARG A 93 -2.18 14.81 -22.26
CA ARG A 93 -3.40 13.97 -22.46
C ARG A 93 -3.44 12.61 -21.72
N PRO A 94 -3.48 12.59 -20.37
CA PRO A 94 -3.77 11.37 -19.59
C PRO A 94 -5.04 10.62 -20.03
N GLY A 95 -6.11 11.37 -20.34
CA GLY A 95 -7.43 10.80 -20.65
C GLY A 95 -7.45 9.89 -21.88
N LEU A 96 -6.67 10.19 -22.92
CA LEU A 96 -6.65 9.37 -24.13
C LEU A 96 -5.97 8.00 -23.90
N LEU A 97 -4.93 7.97 -23.06
CA LEU A 97 -4.26 6.72 -22.68
C LEU A 97 -5.16 5.86 -21.79
N LEU A 98 -5.83 6.47 -20.80
CA LEU A 98 -6.81 5.79 -19.96
C LEU A 98 -8.00 5.25 -20.76
N GLN A 99 -8.51 6.02 -21.72
CA GLN A 99 -9.61 5.61 -22.59
C GLN A 99 -9.20 4.44 -23.50
N LEU A 100 -8.01 4.48 -24.12
CA LEU A 100 -7.48 3.36 -24.90
C LEU A 100 -7.29 2.09 -24.07
N LEU A 101 -6.78 2.20 -22.84
CA LEU A 101 -6.64 1.07 -21.92
C LEU A 101 -8.00 0.49 -21.53
N TRP A 102 -9.01 1.34 -21.29
CA TRP A 102 -10.37 0.93 -20.99
C TRP A 102 -11.02 0.19 -22.17
N ASP A 103 -10.88 0.70 -23.39
CA ASP A 103 -11.42 0.08 -24.60
C ASP A 103 -10.77 -1.29 -24.86
N LEU A 104 -9.46 -1.42 -24.65
CA LEU A 104 -8.73 -2.69 -24.72
C LEU A 104 -9.18 -3.70 -23.66
N PHE A 105 -9.41 -3.25 -22.41
CA PHE A 105 -9.86 -4.09 -21.31
C PHE A 105 -11.27 -4.65 -21.55
N ASN A 106 -12.22 -3.81 -21.97
CA ASN A 106 -13.57 -4.25 -22.33
C ASN A 106 -13.55 -5.22 -23.52
N LYS A 107 -12.66 -5.02 -24.50
CA LYS A 107 -12.49 -5.94 -25.63
C LYS A 107 -11.88 -7.29 -25.24
N TRP A 108 -11.06 -7.33 -24.18
CA TRP A 108 -10.51 -8.57 -23.63
C TRP A 108 -11.52 -9.33 -22.75
N LEU A 109 -12.33 -8.62 -21.97
CA LEU A 109 -13.41 -9.22 -21.16
C LEU A 109 -14.63 -9.67 -21.97
N SER A 110 -14.77 -9.21 -23.21
CA SER A 110 -15.81 -9.70 -24.12
C SER A 110 -15.39 -11.06 -24.70
N PRO A 111 -15.98 -12.20 -24.30
CA PRO A 111 -15.84 -13.41 -25.10
C PRO A 111 -16.42 -13.09 -26.49
N MET A 112 -15.69 -13.40 -27.55
CA MET A 112 -16.24 -13.22 -28.89
C MET A 112 -17.47 -14.13 -29.02
N SER A 113 -18.64 -13.53 -29.25
CA SER A 113 -19.80 -14.22 -29.80
C SER A 113 -19.38 -14.84 -31.12
N CYS A 114 -19.11 -16.14 -31.11
CA CYS A 114 -18.80 -16.88 -32.31
C CYS A 114 -20.13 -17.41 -32.85
N ASP A 115 -20.69 -16.67 -33.80
CA ASP A 115 -21.80 -17.11 -34.67
C ASP A 115 -21.32 -18.22 -35.63
#